data_AF-A0A0V0Z7N3-F1
#
_entry.id   AF-A0A0V0Z7N3-F1
#
_cell.length_a   1.000
_cell.length_b   1.000
_cell.length_c   1.000
_cell.angle_alpha   90.00
_cell.angle_beta   90.00
_cell.angle_gamma   90.00
#
_symmetry.space_group_name_H-M   'P 1'
#
loop_
_entity.id
_entity.type
_entity.pdbx_description
1 polymer ?
#
loop_
_entity_poly.entity_id
_entity_poly.type
_entity_poly.pdbx_seq_one_letter_code
_entity_poly.pdbx_strand_id
1 'polypeptide(L)'
;MMSCAFSKMREICRDLVNQTQLYNTHEKLVNCSWMSLYIPKLDATCVLAAKSIRHEDVLHIKQAYFSMESCVAACFRLLPSCNLIKYSPLAKVCNLYYENATRHILQPIDQIGQSMHLLLHSCHKDISNIPAGIIVQSEYQRNNSAKIHTPSTHKNCDFFGLPFVENFYAQRIQLIATSSLKRCIAFCTAPTYTLCNSVLFSAQEGTCLLLSRARDLPLFGGIIPTLQTSALFFIILRCYNDFDFPYKYSIPKFGEIAPTVYSMFNLTVSLYPVHFYATKAGIRIGLWESVDETYCLMICLDEFLADYCDGYYFSYGEKTCLTFSIRKKYALPNSPLNRHIIQFSDDGMLINIVNDLRMLPLKHSNHFTTEEKVSLFQFKEICTVQHSVSNVIPWINLVQQYANISFLNDCISICRVIRNFGLCLGVAYSKESKVCFIGVLGNNDDEVYLNEGYHFLTLKDCSKDRENERADNDQPELHVLPFLDEVCQVELYKTSFLSGWSVIIEIRNIVTLQECLTNCAAVMHGMKCSAIYFIHHSCFLLERMAHFKNRFFRQKASVFAELLFCEPNIR
;
A
#
# COMPACT_ATOMS: atom_id res chain seq x y z
N MET A 1 -13.58 -27.05 -21.37
CA MET A 1 -12.47 -26.62 -20.50
C MET A 1 -11.93 -25.30 -21.04
N MET A 2 -12.34 -24.17 -20.45
CA MET A 2 -11.89 -22.84 -20.88
C MET A 2 -10.48 -22.58 -20.32
N SER A 3 -9.54 -22.37 -21.23
CA SER A 3 -8.14 -22.05 -20.96
C SER A 3 -8.04 -20.59 -20.51
N CYS A 4 -7.85 -20.36 -19.20
CA CYS A 4 -7.42 -19.06 -18.67
C CYS A 4 -5.90 -19.08 -18.55
N ALA A 5 -5.25 -18.12 -19.18
CA ALA A 5 -3.88 -18.26 -19.66
C ALA A 5 -2.84 -17.46 -18.88
N PHE A 6 -3.09 -17.27 -17.58
CA PHE A 6 -2.14 -16.68 -16.64
C PHE A 6 -2.34 -17.33 -15.28
N SER A 7 -1.42 -18.20 -14.87
CA SER A 7 -1.60 -19.01 -13.66
C SER A 7 -1.61 -18.23 -12.33
N LYS A 8 -0.85 -17.13 -12.21
CA LYS A 8 -0.92 -16.22 -11.03
C LYS A 8 -2.27 -15.51 -10.93
N MET A 9 -2.84 -15.12 -12.08
CA MET A 9 -4.23 -14.64 -12.18
C MET A 9 -5.25 -15.77 -12.02
N ARG A 10 -4.88 -17.03 -12.24
CA ARG A 10 -5.76 -18.22 -12.10
C ARG A 10 -5.92 -18.64 -10.65
N GLU A 11 -4.93 -18.45 -9.78
CA GLU A 11 -5.09 -18.59 -8.33
C GLU A 11 -5.96 -17.46 -7.79
N ILE A 12 -5.65 -16.20 -8.11
CA ILE A 12 -6.46 -15.02 -7.74
C ILE A 12 -7.92 -15.17 -8.26
N CYS A 13 -8.11 -15.49 -9.54
CA CYS A 13 -9.45 -15.71 -10.10
C CYS A 13 -10.11 -17.00 -9.59
N ARG A 14 -9.40 -18.11 -9.29
CA ARG A 14 -10.07 -19.31 -8.74
C ARG A 14 -10.57 -19.08 -7.33
N ASP A 15 -9.81 -18.36 -6.51
CA ASP A 15 -10.24 -18.03 -5.15
C ASP A 15 -11.43 -17.06 -5.16
N LEU A 16 -11.46 -16.09 -6.10
CA LEU A 16 -12.58 -15.17 -6.30
C LEU A 16 -13.83 -15.84 -6.93
N VAL A 17 -13.65 -16.74 -7.90
CA VAL A 17 -14.74 -17.45 -8.61
C VAL A 17 -15.44 -18.49 -7.73
N ASN A 18 -14.73 -19.10 -6.78
CA ASN A 18 -15.36 -20.03 -5.83
C ASN A 18 -16.33 -19.34 -4.85
N GLN A 19 -16.44 -18.00 -4.85
CA GLN A 19 -17.29 -17.25 -3.92
C GLN A 19 -18.22 -16.19 -4.57
N THR A 20 -18.06 -15.77 -5.84
CA THR A 20 -18.90 -14.68 -6.43
C THR A 20 -19.13 -14.78 -7.95
N GLN A 21 -20.26 -14.22 -8.43
CA GLN A 21 -20.62 -14.12 -9.86
C GLN A 21 -19.83 -12.99 -10.56
N LEU A 22 -19.06 -13.32 -11.60
CA LEU A 22 -18.36 -12.38 -12.47
C LEU A 22 -19.34 -11.68 -13.44
N TYR A 23 -19.19 -10.37 -13.63
CA TYR A 23 -19.97 -9.58 -14.58
C TYR A 23 -19.08 -9.09 -15.72
N ASN A 24 -19.50 -9.36 -16.96
CA ASN A 24 -18.90 -8.84 -18.18
C ASN A 24 -20.04 -8.42 -19.11
N THR A 25 -20.03 -7.17 -19.58
CA THR A 25 -21.03 -6.61 -20.50
C THR A 25 -20.92 -7.19 -21.92
N HIS A 26 -19.86 -7.93 -22.23
CA HIS A 26 -19.74 -8.70 -23.46
C HIS A 26 -20.15 -10.16 -23.22
N GLU A 27 -21.45 -10.44 -23.39
CA GLU A 27 -21.93 -11.80 -23.57
C GLU A 27 -21.15 -12.48 -24.71
N LYS A 28 -20.50 -13.61 -24.38
CA LYS A 28 -19.58 -14.43 -25.21
C LYS A 28 -18.12 -13.98 -25.24
N LEU A 29 -17.44 -14.04 -24.09
CA LEU A 29 -16.10 -14.63 -23.88
C LEU A 29 -15.62 -14.20 -22.49
N VAL A 30 -15.58 -15.12 -21.53
CA VAL A 30 -14.83 -14.91 -20.28
C VAL A 30 -13.35 -14.95 -20.66
N ASN A 31 -12.82 -13.87 -21.20
CA ASN A 31 -11.40 -13.73 -21.40
C ASN A 31 -10.80 -13.25 -20.07
N CYS A 32 -10.35 -14.19 -19.24
CA CYS A 32 -9.66 -13.96 -17.95
C CYS A 32 -8.44 -13.01 -18.03
N SER A 33 -8.11 -12.47 -19.21
CA SER A 33 -7.02 -11.52 -19.43
C SER A 33 -7.35 -10.10 -18.98
N TRP A 34 -8.62 -9.73 -18.83
CA TRP A 34 -9.06 -8.39 -18.44
C TRP A 34 -9.31 -8.31 -16.94
N MET A 35 -8.79 -7.26 -16.31
CA MET A 35 -8.92 -6.99 -14.88
C MET A 35 -9.22 -5.51 -14.65
N SER A 36 -9.75 -5.18 -13.49
CA SER A 36 -9.96 -3.81 -13.05
C SER A 36 -9.42 -3.59 -11.64
N LEU A 37 -8.90 -2.39 -11.40
CA LEU A 37 -8.32 -1.97 -10.12
C LEU A 37 -8.74 -0.53 -9.83
N TYR A 38 -9.28 -0.27 -8.64
CA TYR A 38 -9.54 1.10 -8.18
C TYR A 38 -8.24 1.77 -7.75
N ILE A 39 -8.01 2.98 -8.25
CA ILE A 39 -6.80 3.78 -8.03
C ILE A 39 -7.15 4.99 -7.16
N PRO A 40 -6.86 4.95 -5.84
CA PRO A 40 -7.22 6.02 -4.91
C PRO A 40 -6.68 7.41 -5.29
N LYS A 41 -5.46 7.48 -5.82
CA LYS A 41 -4.81 8.73 -6.28
C LYS A 41 -5.51 9.38 -7.49
N LEU A 42 -6.38 8.66 -8.18
CA LEU A 42 -7.12 9.15 -9.35
C LEU A 42 -8.63 9.26 -9.12
N ASP A 43 -9.16 8.67 -8.02
CA ASP A 43 -10.60 8.43 -7.84
C ASP A 43 -11.22 7.81 -9.11
N ALA A 44 -10.59 6.74 -9.60
CA ALA A 44 -10.99 6.07 -10.83
C ALA A 44 -10.66 4.58 -10.80
N THR A 45 -11.48 3.79 -11.49
CA THR A 45 -11.24 2.37 -11.74
C THR A 45 -10.58 2.19 -13.08
N CYS A 46 -9.37 1.65 -13.08
CA CYS A 46 -8.58 1.39 -14.28
C CYS A 46 -8.73 -0.04 -14.75
N VAL A 47 -8.86 -0.21 -16.07
CA VAL A 47 -8.96 -1.48 -16.78
C VAL A 47 -7.59 -1.84 -17.31
N LEU A 48 -7.15 -3.03 -16.97
CA LEU A 48 -5.86 -3.58 -17.35
C LEU A 48 -6.09 -4.88 -18.12
N ALA A 49 -5.23 -5.17 -19.09
CA ALA A 49 -5.20 -6.44 -19.77
C ALA A 49 -3.80 -7.07 -19.64
N ALA A 50 -3.73 -8.36 -19.39
CA ALA A 50 -2.45 -9.04 -19.38
C ALA A 50 -1.83 -9.04 -20.80
N LYS A 51 -0.59 -8.55 -20.91
CA LYS A 51 0.12 -8.45 -22.19
C LYS A 51 1.62 -8.61 -21.98
N SER A 52 2.22 -9.61 -22.63
CA SER A 52 3.68 -9.82 -22.60
C SER A 52 4.43 -8.62 -23.16
N ILE A 53 5.52 -8.22 -22.51
CA ILE A 53 6.41 -7.15 -22.97
C ILE A 53 7.59 -7.79 -23.71
N ARG A 54 7.78 -7.40 -24.97
CA ARG A 54 8.97 -7.76 -25.76
C ARG A 54 9.89 -6.56 -25.77
N HIS A 55 11.03 -6.66 -25.09
CA HIS A 55 11.96 -5.55 -24.91
C HIS A 55 12.48 -4.93 -26.22
N GLU A 56 12.44 -5.68 -27.33
CA GLU A 56 12.82 -5.21 -28.66
C GLU A 56 11.78 -4.26 -29.29
N ASP A 57 10.51 -4.38 -28.90
CA ASP A 57 9.37 -3.68 -29.52
C ASP A 57 8.83 -2.53 -28.65
N VAL A 58 9.40 -2.31 -27.47
CA VAL A 58 8.91 -1.33 -26.49
C VAL A 58 9.97 -0.32 -26.09
N LEU A 59 9.53 0.91 -25.83
CA LEU A 59 10.36 1.96 -25.26
C LEU A 59 10.22 1.94 -23.73
N HIS A 60 11.33 1.72 -23.01
CA HIS A 60 11.35 1.92 -21.55
C HIS A 60 11.31 3.40 -21.22
N ILE A 61 10.41 3.79 -20.33
CA ILE A 61 10.19 5.19 -19.93
C ILE A 61 10.85 5.45 -18.59
N LYS A 62 10.51 4.63 -17.58
CA LYS A 62 10.90 4.85 -16.19
C LYS A 62 10.80 3.57 -15.38
N GLN A 63 11.77 3.36 -14.49
CA GLN A 63 11.66 2.46 -13.35
C GLN A 63 11.34 3.26 -12.09
N ALA A 64 10.46 2.75 -11.25
CA ALA A 64 10.13 3.32 -9.96
C ALA A 64 9.73 2.23 -8.95
N TYR A 65 9.65 2.60 -7.67
CA TYR A 65 9.40 1.66 -6.57
C TYR A 65 8.11 2.02 -5.83
N PHE A 66 7.00 1.42 -6.24
CA PHE A 66 5.65 1.85 -5.86
C PHE A 66 4.73 0.66 -5.57
N SER A 67 3.56 0.94 -4.98
CA SER A 67 2.44 0.00 -5.02
C SER A 67 1.93 -0.20 -6.45
N MET A 68 1.12 -1.25 -6.65
CA MET A 68 0.46 -1.50 -7.93
C MET A 68 -0.46 -0.32 -8.31
N GLU A 69 -1.24 0.22 -7.36
CA GLU A 69 -2.12 1.36 -7.61
C GLU A 69 -1.32 2.61 -8.05
N SER A 70 -0.21 2.91 -7.37
CA SER A 70 0.67 4.02 -7.72
C SER A 70 1.38 3.82 -9.06
N CYS A 71 1.77 2.58 -9.38
CA CYS A 71 2.35 2.22 -10.67
C CYS A 71 1.38 2.51 -11.83
N VAL A 72 0.12 2.10 -11.69
CA VAL A 72 -0.94 2.39 -12.66
C VAL A 72 -1.22 3.89 -12.74
N ALA A 73 -1.28 4.59 -11.60
CA ALA A 73 -1.47 6.04 -11.57
C ALA A 73 -0.36 6.79 -12.31
N ALA A 74 0.90 6.35 -12.16
CA ALA A 74 2.06 6.93 -12.84
C ALA A 74 1.97 6.73 -14.35
N CYS A 75 1.62 5.53 -14.82
CA CYS A 75 1.43 5.29 -16.25
C CYS A 75 0.28 6.12 -16.83
N PHE A 76 -0.86 6.18 -16.13
CA PHE A 76 -2.02 6.96 -16.56
C PHE A 76 -1.69 8.45 -16.74
N ARG A 77 -0.92 9.03 -15.80
CA ARG A 77 -0.48 10.44 -15.89
C ARG A 77 0.47 10.71 -17.06
N LEU A 78 1.11 9.68 -17.60
CA LEU A 78 2.03 9.77 -18.74
C LEU A 78 1.34 9.45 -20.07
N LEU A 79 0.03 9.19 -20.10
CA LEU A 79 -0.69 8.96 -21.36
C LEU A 79 -0.58 10.18 -22.30
N PRO A 80 -0.47 9.97 -23.63
CA PRO A 80 -0.45 8.68 -24.32
C PRO A 80 0.91 7.98 -24.31
N SER A 81 1.95 8.61 -23.76
CA SER A 81 3.33 8.14 -23.76
C SER A 81 3.60 6.95 -22.84
N CYS A 82 2.62 6.40 -22.12
CA CYS A 82 2.73 5.14 -21.38
C CYS A 82 1.47 4.30 -21.58
N ASN A 83 1.62 3.04 -21.99
CA ASN A 83 0.50 2.09 -22.11
C ASN A 83 0.82 0.70 -21.55
N LEU A 84 2.09 0.40 -21.24
CA LEU A 84 2.54 -0.90 -20.74
C LEU A 84 3.22 -0.77 -19.38
N ILE A 85 2.95 -1.75 -18.52
CA ILE A 85 3.43 -1.81 -17.14
C ILE A 85 4.01 -3.20 -16.89
N LYS A 86 5.22 -3.25 -16.36
CA LYS A 86 5.78 -4.44 -15.70
C LYS A 86 5.84 -4.17 -14.21
N TYR A 87 5.08 -4.91 -13.43
CA TYR A 87 5.01 -4.75 -11.98
C TYR A 87 5.49 -5.99 -11.24
N SER A 88 6.43 -5.85 -10.32
CA SER A 88 6.95 -6.93 -9.50
C SER A 88 6.43 -6.78 -8.06
N PRO A 89 5.43 -7.56 -7.62
CA PRO A 89 4.77 -7.36 -6.32
C PRO A 89 5.73 -7.44 -5.13
N LEU A 90 6.64 -8.41 -5.13
CA LEU A 90 7.59 -8.62 -4.04
C LEU A 90 8.58 -7.47 -3.94
N ALA A 91 9.22 -7.09 -5.04
CA ALA A 91 10.20 -6.00 -5.00
C ALA A 91 9.57 -4.59 -5.05
N LYS A 92 8.23 -4.49 -5.20
CA LYS A 92 7.49 -3.26 -5.51
C LYS A 92 8.08 -2.47 -6.70
N VAL A 93 8.71 -3.17 -7.64
CA VAL A 93 9.34 -2.56 -8.82
C VAL A 93 8.30 -2.36 -9.90
N CYS A 94 8.15 -1.12 -10.34
CA CYS A 94 7.28 -0.68 -11.41
C CYS A 94 8.13 -0.19 -12.59
N ASN A 95 8.04 -0.87 -13.71
CA ASN A 95 8.64 -0.44 -14.97
C ASN A 95 7.55 -0.03 -15.95
N LEU A 96 7.68 1.19 -16.48
CA LEU A 96 6.73 1.80 -17.40
C LEU A 96 7.30 1.78 -18.82
N TYR A 97 6.45 1.42 -19.78
CA TYR A 97 6.83 1.31 -21.18
C TYR A 97 5.78 1.93 -22.11
N TYR A 98 6.25 2.30 -23.29
CA TYR A 98 5.43 2.71 -24.42
C TYR A 98 5.58 1.73 -25.57
N GLU A 99 4.47 1.42 -26.22
CA GLU A 99 4.41 0.65 -27.45
C GLU A 99 3.45 1.31 -28.45
N ASN A 100 3.94 1.58 -29.66
CA ASN A 100 3.18 2.20 -30.75
C ASN A 100 2.30 1.12 -31.42
N ALA A 101 1.05 0.95 -30.97
CA ALA A 101 0.23 -0.25 -31.22
C ALA A 101 0.15 -0.74 -32.69
N THR A 102 0.35 -2.06 -32.91
CA THR A 102 -0.61 -3.02 -33.54
C THR A 102 0.02 -4.40 -33.76
N ARG A 103 0.16 -5.20 -32.69
CA ARG A 103 0.08 -6.67 -32.82
C ARG A 103 -0.85 -7.20 -31.73
N HIS A 104 -1.99 -7.72 -32.16
CA HIS A 104 -2.82 -8.57 -31.31
C HIS A 104 -2.06 -9.90 -31.12
N ILE A 105 -1.48 -10.08 -29.94
CA ILE A 105 -0.85 -11.35 -29.60
C ILE A 105 -1.98 -12.34 -29.27
N LEU A 106 -2.26 -13.26 -30.20
CA LEU A 106 -3.25 -14.33 -30.08
C LEU A 106 -2.78 -15.54 -29.25
N GLN A 107 -1.53 -15.52 -28.77
CA GLN A 107 -0.98 -16.60 -27.95
C GLN A 107 -0.61 -16.09 -26.55
N PRO A 108 -1.22 -16.65 -25.49
CA PRO A 108 -0.78 -16.36 -24.15
C PRO A 108 0.64 -16.86 -23.97
N ILE A 109 1.56 -15.95 -23.66
CA ILE A 109 2.89 -16.33 -23.23
C ILE A 109 2.80 -16.43 -21.71
N ASP A 110 2.69 -17.66 -21.20
CA ASP A 110 2.76 -17.99 -19.76
C ASP A 110 4.16 -17.71 -19.15
N GLN A 111 5.10 -17.17 -19.95
CA GLN A 111 6.51 -16.94 -19.64
C GLN A 111 6.77 -15.49 -19.20
N ILE A 112 6.30 -15.09 -18.02
CA ILE A 112 6.37 -13.69 -17.56
C ILE A 112 7.31 -13.49 -16.34
N GLY A 113 7.81 -14.58 -15.74
CA GLY A 113 8.72 -14.50 -14.59
C GLY A 113 7.96 -14.20 -13.29
N GLN A 114 8.58 -13.45 -12.38
CA GLN A 114 7.93 -13.02 -11.13
C GLN A 114 7.02 -11.81 -11.28
N SER A 115 7.21 -11.05 -12.35
CA SER A 115 6.49 -9.82 -12.63
C SER A 115 5.12 -10.06 -13.26
N MET A 116 4.25 -9.06 -13.22
CA MET A 116 3.01 -8.98 -13.98
C MET A 116 3.26 -8.04 -15.15
N HIS A 117 2.93 -8.47 -16.38
CA HIS A 117 3.00 -7.60 -17.56
C HIS A 117 1.58 -7.21 -17.97
N LEU A 118 1.31 -5.92 -17.96
CA LEU A 118 -0.03 -5.34 -18.01
C LEU A 118 -0.07 -4.22 -19.05
N LEU A 119 -1.13 -4.22 -19.84
CA LEU A 119 -1.53 -3.14 -20.73
C LEU A 119 -2.57 -2.29 -20.00
N LEU A 120 -2.33 -0.99 -19.87
CA LEU A 120 -3.31 -0.03 -19.41
C LEU A 120 -4.27 0.30 -20.55
N HIS A 121 -5.53 -0.08 -20.42
CA HIS A 121 -6.54 0.13 -21.46
C HIS A 121 -7.25 1.47 -21.29
N SER A 122 -7.87 1.69 -20.11
CA SER A 122 -8.66 2.88 -19.82
C SER A 122 -8.84 3.05 -18.31
N CYS A 123 -9.21 4.26 -17.87
CA CYS A 123 -9.63 4.51 -16.49
C CYS A 123 -10.94 5.29 -16.47
N HIS A 124 -11.86 4.87 -15.62
CA HIS A 124 -13.22 5.40 -15.55
C HIS A 124 -13.52 5.85 -14.12
N LYS A 125 -14.03 7.08 -13.96
CA LYS A 125 -14.55 7.54 -12.66
C LYS A 125 -15.85 6.84 -12.29
N ASP A 126 -16.68 6.57 -13.29
CA ASP A 126 -17.92 5.84 -13.13
C ASP A 126 -17.68 4.33 -13.26
N ILE A 127 -18.08 3.58 -12.23
CA ILE A 127 -17.92 2.13 -12.16
C ILE A 127 -18.87 1.40 -13.11
N SER A 128 -19.98 2.03 -13.54
CA SER A 128 -20.95 1.38 -14.45
C SER A 128 -20.38 1.09 -15.83
N ASN A 129 -19.33 1.79 -16.21
CA ASN A 129 -18.74 1.76 -17.55
C ASN A 129 -17.54 0.80 -17.66
N ILE A 130 -17.24 0.02 -16.61
CA ILE A 130 -16.12 -0.92 -16.65
C ILE A 130 -16.50 -2.23 -17.35
N PRO A 131 -15.65 -2.74 -18.25
CA PRO A 131 -15.89 -4.01 -18.96
C PRO A 131 -15.61 -5.24 -18.10
N ALA A 132 -14.92 -5.09 -16.95
CA ALA A 132 -14.56 -6.19 -16.05
C ALA A 132 -14.82 -5.76 -14.59
N GLY A 133 -15.70 -6.48 -13.89
CA GLY A 133 -16.02 -6.24 -12.49
C GLY A 133 -16.71 -7.43 -11.82
N ILE A 134 -16.85 -7.35 -10.50
CA ILE A 134 -17.51 -8.38 -9.69
C ILE A 134 -18.79 -7.79 -9.10
N ILE A 135 -19.90 -8.53 -9.22
CA ILE A 135 -21.15 -8.13 -8.57
C ILE A 135 -21.09 -8.62 -7.12
N VAL A 136 -21.30 -7.68 -6.20
CA VAL A 136 -21.26 -7.96 -4.76
C VAL A 136 -22.54 -7.42 -4.13
N GLN A 137 -23.12 -8.23 -3.23
CA GLN A 137 -24.18 -7.78 -2.34
C GLN A 137 -23.54 -7.14 -1.10
N SER A 138 -24.07 -5.99 -0.69
CA SER A 138 -23.61 -5.30 0.51
C SER A 138 -24.37 -5.77 1.74
N GLU A 139 -23.63 -6.22 2.77
CA GLU A 139 -24.19 -6.54 4.07
C GLU A 139 -23.54 -5.69 5.17
N TYR A 140 -24.33 -5.35 6.19
CA TYR A 140 -23.80 -4.73 7.40
C TYR A 140 -23.00 -5.75 8.20
N GLN A 141 -21.70 -5.50 8.37
CA GLN A 141 -20.87 -6.30 9.24
C GLN A 141 -21.11 -5.95 10.72
N ARG A 142 -21.34 -6.97 11.55
CA ARG A 142 -21.39 -6.80 13.01
C ARG A 142 -20.02 -6.34 13.51
N ASN A 143 -20.00 -5.35 14.41
CA ASN A 143 -18.80 -4.72 14.99
C ASN A 143 -17.98 -3.81 14.05
N ASN A 144 -18.56 -3.30 12.96
CA ASN A 144 -17.88 -2.37 12.05
C ASN A 144 -17.82 -0.91 12.55
N SER A 145 -17.97 -0.68 13.86
CA SER A 145 -18.04 0.65 14.47
C SER A 145 -16.90 0.87 15.44
N ALA A 146 -16.31 2.06 15.41
CA ALA A 146 -15.33 2.48 16.41
C ALA A 146 -15.42 3.98 16.68
N LYS A 147 -14.66 4.41 17.69
CA LYS A 147 -14.43 5.81 18.02
C LYS A 147 -13.00 6.20 17.69
N ILE A 148 -12.82 7.42 17.19
CA ILE A 148 -11.50 7.97 16.86
C ILE A 148 -11.35 9.37 17.42
N HIS A 149 -10.21 9.60 18.06
CA HIS A 149 -9.76 10.91 18.49
C HIS A 149 -9.10 11.66 17.34
N THR A 150 -9.49 12.92 17.13
CA THR A 150 -9.00 13.80 16.06
C THR A 150 -8.36 15.06 16.67
N PRO A 151 -7.04 15.03 16.96
CA PRO A 151 -6.37 16.13 17.67
C PRO A 151 -6.44 17.45 16.89
N SER A 152 -6.35 17.41 15.55
CA SER A 152 -6.50 18.57 14.65
C SER A 152 -7.75 19.42 14.91
N THR A 153 -8.81 18.82 15.45
CA THR A 153 -10.07 19.53 15.73
C THR A 153 -10.56 19.37 17.16
N HIS A 154 -9.78 18.74 18.05
CA HIS A 154 -10.17 18.44 19.42
C HIS A 154 -11.57 17.82 19.52
N LYS A 155 -11.74 16.70 18.80
CA LYS A 155 -13.00 15.95 18.73
C LYS A 155 -12.78 14.45 18.84
N ASN A 156 -13.71 13.77 19.50
CA ASN A 156 -13.93 12.35 19.38
C ASN A 156 -15.09 12.10 18.41
N CYS A 157 -14.89 11.21 17.44
CA CYS A 157 -15.88 10.90 16.41
C CYS A 157 -16.25 9.41 16.43
N ASP A 158 -17.55 9.13 16.39
CA ASP A 158 -18.09 7.79 16.18
C ASP A 158 -18.20 7.56 14.67
N PHE A 159 -17.63 6.47 14.17
CA PHE A 159 -17.66 6.13 12.75
C PHE A 159 -17.97 4.65 12.51
N PHE A 160 -18.40 4.35 11.29
CA PHE A 160 -18.82 3.02 10.86
C PHE A 160 -18.19 2.69 9.52
N GLY A 161 -17.53 1.54 9.40
CA GLY A 161 -17.03 1.01 8.15
C GLY A 161 -18.19 0.52 7.27
N LEU A 162 -18.11 0.79 5.97
CA LEU A 162 -19.03 0.22 4.99
C LEU A 162 -18.27 -0.58 3.94
N PRO A 163 -18.94 -1.56 3.29
CA PRO A 163 -18.37 -2.23 2.13
C PRO A 163 -17.90 -1.21 1.09
N PHE A 164 -16.74 -1.44 0.48
CA PHE A 164 -16.14 -0.52 -0.48
C PHE A 164 -17.13 -0.09 -1.56
N VAL A 165 -17.93 -1.01 -2.10
CA VAL A 165 -18.91 -0.74 -3.18
C VAL A 165 -19.89 0.40 -2.87
N GLU A 166 -20.20 0.60 -1.58
CA GLU A 166 -21.13 1.64 -1.13
C GLU A 166 -20.61 3.06 -1.35
N ASN A 167 -19.30 3.21 -1.55
CA ASN A 167 -18.70 4.51 -1.85
C ASN A 167 -19.30 5.11 -3.14
N PHE A 168 -19.65 4.31 -4.15
CA PHE A 168 -20.12 4.79 -5.46
C PHE A 168 -21.46 5.52 -5.39
N TYR A 169 -22.22 5.36 -4.31
CA TYR A 169 -23.48 6.06 -4.06
C TYR A 169 -23.31 7.37 -3.26
N ALA A 170 -22.08 7.75 -2.93
CA ALA A 170 -21.78 9.01 -2.25
C ALA A 170 -21.40 10.11 -3.26
N GLN A 171 -21.75 11.36 -2.96
CA GLN A 171 -21.26 12.52 -3.70
C GLN A 171 -19.81 12.78 -3.34
N ARG A 172 -18.96 12.95 -4.36
CA ARG A 172 -17.54 13.31 -4.19
C ARG A 172 -17.41 14.80 -3.88
N ILE A 173 -16.67 15.14 -2.83
CA ILE A 173 -16.44 16.53 -2.40
C ILE A 173 -15.01 16.95 -2.76
N GLN A 174 -14.00 16.30 -2.17
CA GLN A 174 -12.60 16.71 -2.31
C GLN A 174 -11.67 15.53 -2.03
N LEU A 175 -10.62 15.38 -2.85
CA LEU A 175 -9.52 14.46 -2.59
C LEU A 175 -8.38 15.21 -1.88
N ILE A 176 -7.91 14.68 -0.75
CA ILE A 176 -6.77 15.21 0.01
C ILE A 176 -5.68 14.15 0.19
N ALA A 177 -4.43 14.59 0.34
CA ALA A 177 -3.29 13.71 0.57
C ALA A 177 -3.07 13.51 2.08
N THR A 178 -3.31 12.30 2.57
CA THR A 178 -3.01 11.93 3.96
C THR A 178 -2.97 10.41 4.14
N SER A 179 -1.98 9.92 4.87
CA SER A 179 -1.93 8.55 5.38
C SER A 179 -2.55 8.41 6.77
N SER A 180 -3.05 9.50 7.37
CA SER A 180 -3.65 9.53 8.71
C SER A 180 -5.17 9.51 8.62
N LEU A 181 -5.81 8.44 9.09
CA LEU A 181 -7.27 8.36 9.19
C LEU A 181 -7.82 9.44 10.15
N LYS A 182 -7.07 9.79 11.20
CA LYS A 182 -7.43 10.88 12.13
C LYS A 182 -7.53 12.20 11.39
N ARG A 183 -6.51 12.52 10.58
CA ARG A 183 -6.49 13.73 9.73
C ARG A 183 -7.60 13.70 8.68
N CYS A 184 -7.81 12.57 8.01
CA CYS A 184 -8.89 12.38 7.04
C CYS A 184 -10.28 12.71 7.64
N ILE A 185 -10.60 12.18 8.82
CA ILE A 185 -11.86 12.45 9.53
C ILE A 185 -11.91 13.90 10.06
N ALA A 186 -10.77 14.45 10.51
CA ALA A 186 -10.67 15.84 10.94
C ALA A 186 -11.04 16.81 9.81
N PHE A 187 -10.53 16.61 8.59
CA PHE A 187 -10.89 17.41 7.42
C PHE A 187 -12.36 17.26 7.04
N CYS A 188 -12.90 16.04 7.04
CA CYS A 188 -14.33 15.83 6.76
C CYS A 188 -15.24 16.53 7.79
N THR A 189 -14.82 16.61 9.05
CA THR A 189 -15.61 17.22 10.13
C THR A 189 -15.27 18.69 10.37
N ALA A 190 -14.39 19.26 9.55
CA ALA A 190 -14.02 20.66 9.57
C ALA A 190 -15.09 21.52 8.90
N PRO A 191 -15.25 22.79 9.32
CA PRO A 191 -16.19 23.71 8.70
C PRO A 191 -15.98 23.94 7.20
N THR A 192 -14.77 23.72 6.69
CA THR A 192 -14.42 23.84 5.27
C THR A 192 -15.31 22.96 4.38
N TYR A 193 -15.74 21.79 4.88
CA TYR A 193 -16.50 20.80 4.11
C TYR A 193 -17.79 20.40 4.85
N THR A 194 -18.70 21.35 5.06
CA THR A 194 -19.93 21.18 5.87
C THR A 194 -20.85 20.02 5.44
N LEU A 195 -20.83 19.64 4.16
CA LEU A 195 -21.62 18.53 3.62
C LEU A 195 -20.96 17.16 3.83
N CYS A 196 -19.70 17.12 4.23
CA CYS A 196 -18.96 15.88 4.39
C CYS A 196 -19.46 15.09 5.59
N ASN A 197 -19.72 13.81 5.37
CA ASN A 197 -20.15 12.89 6.42
C ASN A 197 -19.61 11.47 6.23
N SER A 198 -18.75 11.27 5.23
CA SER A 198 -18.12 9.99 4.95
C SER A 198 -16.79 10.21 4.24
N VAL A 199 -15.90 9.23 4.31
CA VAL A 199 -14.57 9.29 3.72
C VAL A 199 -14.20 7.95 3.09
N LEU A 200 -13.51 7.99 1.95
CA LEU A 200 -12.85 6.85 1.35
C LEU A 200 -11.33 7.03 1.49
N PHE A 201 -10.72 6.20 2.32
CA PHE A 201 -9.36 6.38 2.82
C PHE A 201 -8.45 5.23 2.40
N SER A 202 -7.26 5.54 1.86
CA SER A 202 -6.19 4.56 1.65
C SER A 202 -4.92 5.05 2.33
N ALA A 203 -4.52 4.33 3.38
CA ALA A 203 -3.26 4.60 4.09
C ALA A 203 -2.05 4.28 3.19
N GLN A 204 -2.15 3.22 2.38
CA GLN A 204 -1.10 2.77 1.46
C GLN A 204 -0.79 3.83 0.40
N GLU A 205 -1.83 4.44 -0.17
CA GLU A 205 -1.69 5.47 -1.21
C GLU A 205 -1.58 6.89 -0.64
N GLY A 206 -1.73 7.04 0.68
CA GLY A 206 -1.74 8.34 1.35
C GLY A 206 -2.86 9.25 0.85
N THR A 207 -4.07 8.71 0.68
CA THR A 207 -5.21 9.46 0.12
C THR A 207 -6.45 9.37 0.99
N CYS A 208 -7.22 10.46 1.00
CA CYS A 208 -8.53 10.53 1.63
C CYS A 208 -9.48 11.31 0.71
N LEU A 209 -10.52 10.64 0.21
CA LEU A 209 -11.59 11.27 -0.55
C LEU A 209 -12.73 11.59 0.41
N LEU A 210 -13.04 12.88 0.53
CA LEU A 210 -14.16 13.41 1.30
C LEU A 210 -15.46 13.22 0.52
N LEU A 211 -16.46 12.64 1.18
CA LEU A 211 -17.71 12.19 0.57
C LEU A 211 -18.93 12.69 1.35
N SER A 212 -20.03 12.95 0.64
CA SER A 212 -21.36 13.19 1.22
C SER A 212 -22.31 12.07 0.83
N ARG A 213 -22.95 11.44 1.81
CA ARG A 213 -23.96 10.39 1.58
C ARG A 213 -25.21 10.67 2.40
N ALA A 214 -26.40 10.49 1.82
CA ALA A 214 -27.63 10.56 2.60
C ALA A 214 -27.68 9.43 3.64
N ARG A 215 -28.01 9.77 4.89
CA ARG A 215 -27.92 8.85 6.04
C ARG A 215 -28.94 7.70 5.98
N ASP A 216 -30.07 7.94 5.32
CA ASP A 216 -31.20 6.99 5.26
C ASP A 216 -31.13 6.06 4.04
N LEU A 217 -30.02 6.07 3.30
CA LEU A 217 -29.85 5.19 2.15
C LEU A 217 -29.59 3.74 2.62
N PRO A 218 -30.37 2.75 2.14
CA PRO A 218 -30.04 1.34 2.35
C PRO A 218 -28.73 0.97 1.67
N LEU A 219 -28.22 -0.22 1.97
CA LEU A 219 -27.10 -0.80 1.22
C LEU A 219 -27.62 -1.31 -0.12
N PHE A 220 -26.91 -0.99 -1.20
CA PHE A 220 -27.34 -1.35 -2.55
C PHE A 220 -26.49 -2.48 -3.16
N GLY A 221 -25.27 -2.71 -2.67
CA GLY A 221 -24.33 -3.57 -3.37
C GLY A 221 -23.87 -2.91 -4.68
N GLY A 222 -23.45 -3.71 -5.66
CA GLY A 222 -23.12 -3.21 -6.99
C GLY A 222 -21.88 -3.86 -7.57
N ILE A 223 -21.21 -3.14 -8.46
CA ILE A 223 -20.00 -3.62 -9.14
C ILE A 223 -18.77 -3.11 -8.40
N ILE A 224 -17.82 -3.99 -8.13
CA ILE A 224 -16.48 -3.64 -7.64
C ILE A 224 -15.40 -4.05 -8.65
N PRO A 225 -14.19 -3.46 -8.57
CA PRO A 225 -13.06 -3.91 -9.37
C PRO A 225 -12.72 -5.39 -9.10
N THR A 226 -12.12 -6.06 -10.08
CA THR A 226 -11.73 -7.47 -9.95
C THR A 226 -10.54 -7.68 -9.02
N LEU A 227 -9.67 -6.67 -8.88
CA LEU A 227 -8.56 -6.65 -7.94
C LEU A 227 -8.95 -5.85 -6.69
N GLN A 228 -8.57 -6.37 -5.53
CA GLN A 228 -8.80 -5.71 -4.26
C GLN A 228 -8.01 -4.39 -4.20
N THR A 229 -8.66 -3.36 -3.64
CA THR A 229 -8.06 -2.05 -3.43
C THR A 229 -7.67 -1.85 -1.97
N SER A 230 -6.64 -1.04 -1.74
CA SER A 230 -6.25 -0.59 -0.40
C SER A 230 -7.26 0.38 0.26
N ALA A 231 -8.24 0.92 -0.48
CA ALA A 231 -9.17 1.92 0.02
C ALA A 231 -10.31 1.36 0.90
N LEU A 232 -10.57 2.05 2.01
CA LEU A 232 -11.58 1.74 3.02
C LEU A 232 -12.63 2.84 3.09
N PHE A 233 -13.91 2.47 3.11
CA PHE A 233 -15.02 3.43 3.15
C PHE A 233 -15.61 3.53 4.56
N PHE A 234 -15.68 4.75 5.10
CA PHE A 234 -16.19 5.03 6.44
C PHE A 234 -17.27 6.12 6.41
N ILE A 235 -18.32 5.96 7.21
CA ILE A 235 -19.31 6.99 7.52
C ILE A 235 -19.08 7.54 8.92
N ILE A 236 -19.19 8.85 9.07
CA ILE A 236 -19.07 9.56 10.34
C ILE A 236 -20.48 9.79 10.89
N LEU A 237 -20.76 9.20 12.05
CA LEU A 237 -22.08 9.25 12.66
C LEU A 237 -22.28 10.55 13.44
N ARG A 238 -21.38 10.81 14.39
CA ARG A 238 -21.39 12.01 15.24
C ARG A 238 -20.00 12.31 15.77
N CYS A 239 -19.74 13.57 16.08
CA CYS A 239 -18.52 14.00 16.77
C CYS A 239 -18.86 14.91 17.94
N TYR A 240 -18.07 14.82 19.00
CA TYR A 240 -18.18 15.64 20.21
C TYR A 240 -16.79 16.12 20.65
N ASN A 241 -16.72 17.20 21.41
CA ASN A 241 -15.42 17.72 21.86
C ASN A 241 -14.74 16.68 22.77
N ASP A 242 -13.42 16.59 22.67
CA ASP A 242 -12.59 15.73 23.51
C ASP A 242 -12.19 16.40 24.85
N PHE A 243 -12.76 17.55 25.19
CA PHE A 243 -12.48 18.24 26.43
C PHE A 243 -13.77 18.75 27.07
N ASP A 244 -13.78 18.75 28.40
CA ASP A 244 -14.84 19.35 29.20
C ASP A 244 -14.42 20.73 29.68
N PHE A 245 -15.38 21.64 29.76
CA PHE A 245 -15.10 22.98 30.26
C PHE A 245 -14.88 22.90 31.79
N PRO A 246 -13.72 23.31 32.33
CA PRO A 246 -13.47 23.20 33.77
C PRO A 246 -14.52 23.95 34.58
N TYR A 247 -15.02 23.36 35.67
CA TYR A 247 -15.90 24.06 36.60
C TYR A 247 -15.13 25.29 37.14
N LYS A 248 -15.59 26.51 36.78
CA LYS A 248 -15.00 27.85 37.01
C LYS A 248 -14.15 28.46 35.90
N TYR A 249 -13.96 27.83 34.75
CA TYR A 249 -13.27 28.51 33.65
C TYR A 249 -14.14 29.67 33.12
N SER A 250 -13.58 30.88 33.09
CA SER A 250 -14.15 32.02 32.37
C SER A 250 -13.28 32.28 31.15
N ILE A 251 -13.92 32.61 30.02
CA ILE A 251 -13.18 33.04 28.83
C ILE A 251 -12.36 34.27 29.24
N PRO A 252 -11.03 34.24 29.10
CA PRO A 252 -10.20 35.34 29.55
C PRO A 252 -10.52 36.59 28.74
N LYS A 253 -10.35 37.76 29.36
CA LYS A 253 -10.39 39.02 28.63
C LYS A 253 -9.10 39.13 27.83
N PHE A 254 -9.15 38.81 26.55
CA PHE A 254 -7.95 38.72 25.72
C PHE A 254 -7.10 39.99 25.73
N GLY A 255 -7.72 41.18 25.86
CA GLY A 255 -7.00 42.45 25.93
C GLY A 255 -6.18 42.68 27.21
N GLU A 256 -6.39 41.88 28.26
CA GLU A 256 -5.61 41.94 29.51
C GLU A 256 -4.40 40.98 29.48
N ILE A 257 -4.27 40.16 28.43
CA ILE A 257 -3.17 39.22 28.25
C ILE A 257 -2.00 39.95 27.58
N ALA A 258 -0.78 39.77 28.10
CA ALA A 258 0.42 40.31 27.48
C ALA A 258 0.69 39.60 26.14
N PRO A 259 0.68 40.32 24.99
CA PRO A 259 0.94 39.69 23.71
C PRO A 259 2.45 39.55 23.46
N THR A 260 2.79 38.59 22.60
CA THR A 260 4.09 38.60 21.92
C THR A 260 3.95 39.33 20.59
N VAL A 261 4.76 40.37 20.39
CA VAL A 261 4.65 41.25 19.22
C VAL A 261 5.73 40.90 18.20
N TYR A 262 5.31 40.67 16.97
CA TYR A 262 6.15 40.38 15.81
C TYR A 262 5.98 41.47 14.77
N SER A 263 7.04 41.69 13.99
CA SER A 263 6.96 42.45 12.73
C SER A 263 7.13 41.47 11.58
N MET A 264 6.08 41.30 10.76
CA MET A 264 6.06 40.36 9.63
C MET A 264 5.41 41.02 8.43
N PHE A 265 6.04 40.99 7.25
CA PHE A 265 5.48 41.56 6.01
C PHE A 265 5.00 43.03 6.13
N ASN A 266 5.72 43.87 6.88
CA ASN A 266 5.31 45.25 7.21
C ASN A 266 4.01 45.37 8.05
N LEU A 267 3.58 44.27 8.67
CA LEU A 267 2.47 44.20 9.62
C LEU A 267 3.04 44.06 11.03
N THR A 268 2.42 44.75 11.98
CA THR A 268 2.60 44.47 13.41
C THR A 268 1.61 43.37 13.80
N VAL A 269 2.11 42.24 14.29
CA VAL A 269 1.28 41.09 14.69
C VAL A 269 1.45 40.85 16.18
N SER A 270 0.37 41.04 16.95
CA SER A 270 0.29 40.77 18.37
C SER A 270 -0.37 39.42 18.61
N LEU A 271 0.41 38.44 19.08
CA LEU A 271 -0.09 37.09 19.42
C LEU A 271 -0.47 36.99 20.89
N TYR A 272 -1.68 36.54 21.16
CA TYR A 272 -2.23 36.36 22.50
C TYR A 272 -2.36 34.86 22.82
N PRO A 273 -1.40 34.28 23.56
CA PRO A 273 -1.42 32.85 23.88
C PRO A 273 -2.49 32.53 24.92
N VAL A 274 -3.32 31.53 24.64
CA VAL A 274 -4.38 31.05 25.53
C VAL A 274 -4.63 29.56 25.37
N HIS A 275 -5.20 28.92 26.40
CA HIS A 275 -5.63 27.53 26.30
C HIS A 275 -6.78 27.34 25.29
N PHE A 276 -6.83 26.17 24.66
CA PHE A 276 -7.82 25.79 23.66
C PHE A 276 -9.27 25.82 24.19
N TYR A 277 -9.49 25.75 25.51
CA TYR A 277 -10.81 26.01 26.11
C TYR A 277 -11.43 27.35 25.67
N ALA A 278 -10.60 28.37 25.45
CA ALA A 278 -11.04 29.70 25.02
C ALA A 278 -11.62 29.71 23.59
N THR A 279 -11.48 28.63 22.81
CA THR A 279 -12.10 28.51 21.47
C THR A 279 -13.63 28.60 21.48
N LYS A 280 -14.28 28.41 22.64
CA LYS A 280 -15.73 28.70 22.82
C LYS A 280 -16.09 30.17 22.54
N ALA A 281 -15.10 31.07 22.61
CA ALA A 281 -15.22 32.48 22.23
C ALA A 281 -15.32 32.67 20.72
N GLY A 282 -14.88 31.69 19.93
CA GLY A 282 -14.77 31.75 18.48
C GLY A 282 -15.70 30.81 17.74
N ILE A 283 -15.67 30.96 16.42
CA ILE A 283 -16.30 30.12 15.42
C ILE A 283 -15.16 29.55 14.58
N ARG A 284 -15.08 28.23 14.44
CA ARG A 284 -14.10 27.59 13.55
C ARG A 284 -14.43 27.98 12.11
N ILE A 285 -13.44 28.46 11.35
CA ILE A 285 -13.64 28.89 9.95
C ILE A 285 -13.08 27.88 8.96
N GLY A 286 -11.94 27.25 9.27
CA GLY A 286 -11.35 26.25 8.39
C GLY A 286 -10.24 25.45 9.03
N LEU A 287 -10.01 24.24 8.51
CA LEU A 287 -8.86 23.40 8.82
C LEU A 287 -7.96 23.34 7.59
N TRP A 288 -6.66 23.52 7.80
CA TRP A 288 -5.67 23.65 6.74
C TRP A 288 -4.47 22.75 7.00
N GLU A 289 -3.79 22.37 5.92
CA GLU A 289 -2.48 21.74 5.99
C GLU A 289 -1.45 22.80 6.38
N SER A 290 -0.55 22.49 7.32
CA SER A 290 0.53 23.41 7.69
C SER A 290 1.78 22.63 8.03
N VAL A 291 2.96 23.16 7.70
CA VAL A 291 4.23 22.48 7.98
C VAL A 291 4.66 22.68 9.43
N ASP A 292 4.42 23.89 9.95
CA ASP A 292 4.73 24.32 11.30
C ASP A 292 3.74 25.40 11.78
N GLU A 293 3.97 25.92 12.99
CA GLU A 293 3.14 26.95 13.59
C GLU A 293 3.29 28.32 12.92
N THR A 294 4.49 28.66 12.45
CA THR A 294 4.75 29.91 11.73
C THR A 294 3.92 29.97 10.45
N TYR A 295 3.87 28.87 9.71
CA TYR A 295 3.05 28.76 8.50
C TYR A 295 1.55 28.78 8.82
N CYS A 296 1.13 28.25 9.97
CA CYS A 296 -0.25 28.36 10.44
C CYS A 296 -0.64 29.82 10.73
N LEU A 297 0.25 30.59 11.34
CA LEU A 297 0.08 32.04 11.49
C LEU A 297 0.00 32.73 10.13
N MET A 298 0.87 32.37 9.17
CA MET A 298 0.81 32.92 7.81
C MET A 298 -0.54 32.65 7.13
N ILE A 299 -1.10 31.45 7.26
CA ILE A 299 -2.45 31.13 6.77
C ILE A 299 -3.49 32.06 7.37
N CYS A 300 -3.40 32.36 8.67
CA CYS A 300 -4.34 33.29 9.33
C CYS A 300 -4.15 34.75 8.89
N LEU A 301 -2.94 35.13 8.46
CA LEU A 301 -2.60 36.47 7.97
C LEU A 301 -2.79 36.64 6.46
N ASP A 302 -3.02 35.56 5.73
CA ASP A 302 -3.23 35.56 4.29
C ASP A 302 -4.35 36.53 3.88
N GLU A 303 -4.17 37.26 2.78
CA GLU A 303 -5.12 38.29 2.35
C GLU A 303 -6.55 37.77 2.19
N PHE A 304 -6.73 36.49 1.80
CA PHE A 304 -8.06 35.90 1.66
C PHE A 304 -8.75 35.62 3.00
N LEU A 305 -7.99 35.41 4.08
CA LEU A 305 -8.50 35.05 5.40
C LEU A 305 -8.35 36.16 6.43
N ALA A 306 -7.55 37.20 6.15
CA ALA A 306 -7.19 38.24 7.12
C ALA A 306 -8.41 38.92 7.74
N ASP A 307 -9.48 39.19 6.98
CA ASP A 307 -10.68 39.83 7.54
C ASP A 307 -11.56 38.90 8.39
N TYR A 308 -11.27 37.60 8.38
CA TYR A 308 -12.08 36.56 9.03
C TYR A 308 -11.31 35.73 10.07
N CYS A 309 -9.97 35.79 10.10
CA CYS A 309 -9.14 35.04 11.02
C CYS A 309 -8.63 35.92 12.17
N ASP A 310 -9.17 35.66 13.36
CA ASP A 310 -8.83 36.34 14.61
C ASP A 310 -8.06 35.42 15.57
N GLY A 311 -7.90 34.13 15.22
CA GLY A 311 -7.14 33.18 16.01
C GLY A 311 -6.91 31.86 15.31
N TYR A 312 -5.93 31.10 15.80
CA TYR A 312 -5.56 29.79 15.26
C TYR A 312 -5.11 28.82 16.34
N TYR A 313 -5.20 27.52 16.04
CA TYR A 313 -4.61 26.41 16.77
C TYR A 313 -3.76 25.58 15.81
N PHE A 314 -2.52 25.31 16.18
CA PHE A 314 -1.64 24.42 15.43
C PHE A 314 -1.53 23.06 16.14
N SER A 315 -1.93 21.99 15.46
CA SER A 315 -1.74 20.63 15.96
C SER A 315 -0.38 20.11 15.51
N TYR A 316 0.56 20.00 16.44
CA TYR A 316 1.94 19.53 16.16
C TYR A 316 1.96 18.09 15.63
N GLY A 317 1.19 17.19 16.24
CA GLY A 317 1.21 15.77 15.87
C GLY A 317 0.69 15.50 14.46
N GLU A 318 -0.38 16.19 14.05
CA GLU A 318 -0.96 16.01 12.71
C GLU A 318 -0.50 17.05 11.70
N LYS A 319 0.27 18.08 12.10
CA LYS A 319 0.71 19.20 11.24
C LYS A 319 -0.46 19.87 10.50
N THR A 320 -1.41 20.38 11.29
CA THR A 320 -2.63 21.02 10.78
C THR A 320 -2.90 22.34 11.49
N CYS A 321 -3.51 23.28 10.78
CA CYS A 321 -3.85 24.60 11.27
C CYS A 321 -5.37 24.78 11.31
N LEU A 322 -5.95 24.90 12.50
CA LEU A 322 -7.36 25.19 12.68
C LEU A 322 -7.53 26.70 12.95
N THR A 323 -8.30 27.37 12.11
CA THR A 323 -8.49 28.82 12.15
C THR A 323 -9.86 29.19 12.74
N PHE A 324 -9.95 30.38 13.33
CA PHE A 324 -11.12 30.87 14.05
C PHE A 324 -11.41 32.33 13.76
N SER A 325 -12.71 32.66 13.67
CA SER A 325 -13.22 34.02 13.83
C SER A 325 -13.71 34.19 15.26
N ILE A 326 -13.31 35.27 15.93
CA ILE A 326 -13.68 35.50 17.33
C ILE A 326 -14.97 36.32 17.37
N ARG A 327 -15.94 35.87 18.20
CA ARG A 327 -17.22 36.57 18.31
C ARG A 327 -16.99 38.00 18.79
N LYS A 328 -17.73 38.96 18.21
CA LYS A 328 -17.61 40.41 18.48
C LYS A 328 -17.45 40.78 19.96
N LYS A 329 -18.13 40.09 20.88
CA LYS A 329 -18.06 40.34 22.33
C LYS A 329 -16.69 40.06 22.97
N TYR A 330 -15.82 39.32 22.30
CA TYR A 330 -14.46 39.00 22.72
C TYR A 330 -13.40 39.50 21.72
N ALA A 331 -13.80 40.10 20.60
CA ALA A 331 -12.88 40.45 19.53
C ALA A 331 -11.92 41.56 19.97
N LEU A 332 -10.67 41.47 19.51
CA LEU A 332 -9.66 42.50 19.66
C LEU A 332 -9.70 43.46 18.45
N PRO A 333 -9.28 44.72 18.60
CA PRO A 333 -9.36 45.70 17.52
C PRO A 333 -8.32 45.39 16.44
N ASN A 334 -8.76 44.87 15.30
CA ASN A 334 -7.90 44.57 14.15
C ASN A 334 -7.86 45.71 13.12
N SER A 335 -6.70 45.92 12.50
CA SER A 335 -6.51 46.86 11.38
C SER A 335 -5.60 46.24 10.30
N PRO A 336 -5.55 46.81 9.08
CA PRO A 336 -4.70 46.29 8.01
C PRO A 336 -3.20 46.28 8.33
N LEU A 337 -2.72 47.14 9.25
CA LEU A 337 -1.30 47.24 9.63
C LEU A 337 -0.98 46.68 11.01
N ASN A 338 -1.99 46.50 11.85
CA ASN A 338 -1.84 45.98 13.21
C ASN A 338 -2.89 44.89 13.46
N ARG A 339 -2.40 43.65 13.57
CA ARG A 339 -3.17 42.42 13.66
C ARG A 339 -3.03 41.82 15.06
N HIS A 340 -4.13 41.62 15.73
CA HIS A 340 -4.26 40.96 17.02
C HIS A 340 -4.85 39.56 16.81
N ILE A 341 -4.03 38.54 17.01
CA ILE A 341 -4.35 37.15 16.73
C ILE A 341 -4.27 36.33 18.01
N ILE A 342 -5.30 35.54 18.28
CA ILE A 342 -5.35 34.63 19.42
C ILE A 342 -4.69 33.31 19.06
N GLN A 343 -3.64 32.94 19.79
CA GLN A 343 -2.95 31.67 19.61
C GLN A 343 -3.47 30.68 20.65
N PHE A 344 -4.19 29.65 20.20
CA PHE A 344 -4.71 28.60 21.06
C PHE A 344 -3.68 27.48 21.21
N SER A 345 -3.47 26.98 22.43
CA SER A 345 -2.69 25.78 22.71
C SER A 345 -3.46 24.77 23.56
N ASP A 346 -3.18 23.49 23.38
CA ASP A 346 -3.70 22.39 24.18
C ASP A 346 -2.74 21.97 25.31
N ASP A 347 -1.64 22.72 25.49
CA ASP A 347 -0.67 22.47 26.56
C ASP A 347 -1.30 22.61 27.94
N GLY A 348 -1.00 21.64 28.82
CA GLY A 348 -1.56 21.52 30.15
C GLY A 348 -3.08 21.24 30.20
N MET A 349 -3.75 20.98 29.07
CA MET A 349 -5.18 20.66 29.07
C MET A 349 -5.45 19.19 29.39
N LEU A 350 -6.57 18.96 30.08
CA LEU A 350 -7.13 17.61 30.27
C LEU A 350 -7.92 17.24 29.02
N ILE A 351 -7.35 16.35 28.20
CA ILE A 351 -7.97 15.83 26.98
C ILE A 351 -8.51 14.43 27.26
N ASN A 352 -9.81 14.25 27.07
CA ASN A 352 -10.51 12.97 27.14
C ASN A 352 -10.32 12.20 25.84
N ILE A 353 -9.17 11.55 25.69
CA ILE A 353 -8.86 10.71 24.53
C ILE A 353 -9.61 9.38 24.65
N VAL A 354 -10.39 9.03 23.63
CA VAL A 354 -11.05 7.72 23.56
C VAL A 354 -10.12 6.71 22.92
N ASN A 355 -9.76 5.67 23.67
CA ASN A 355 -9.02 4.51 23.18
C ASN A 355 -9.99 3.36 22.87
N ASP A 356 -10.44 3.29 21.62
CA ASP A 356 -11.31 2.21 21.14
C ASP A 356 -10.51 1.16 20.37
N LEU A 357 -10.25 0.01 20.99
CA LEU A 357 -9.45 -1.08 20.39
C LEU A 357 -10.06 -1.63 19.09
N ARG A 358 -11.35 -1.40 18.83
CA ARG A 358 -12.00 -1.78 17.56
C ARG A 358 -11.50 -0.96 16.38
N MET A 359 -10.87 0.19 16.62
CA MET A 359 -10.30 1.03 15.57
C MET A 359 -9.17 0.31 14.82
N LEU A 360 -8.34 -0.45 15.53
CA LEU A 360 -7.17 -1.15 14.97
C LEU A 360 -7.54 -2.16 13.86
N PRO A 361 -8.42 -3.15 14.09
CA PRO A 361 -8.80 -4.09 13.04
C PRO A 361 -9.57 -3.40 11.90
N LEU A 362 -10.31 -2.31 12.16
CA LEU A 362 -11.04 -1.58 11.12
C LEU A 362 -10.11 -0.82 10.18
N LYS A 363 -9.14 -0.10 10.75
CA LYS A 363 -8.11 0.64 10.01
C LYS A 363 -7.26 -0.29 9.13
N HIS A 364 -7.05 -1.53 9.59
CA HIS A 364 -6.25 -2.53 8.90
C HIS A 364 -7.09 -3.64 8.25
N SER A 365 -8.39 -3.43 8.02
CA SER A 365 -9.26 -4.48 7.47
C SER A 365 -8.90 -4.88 6.03
N ASN A 366 -8.27 -3.97 5.28
CA ASN A 366 -7.67 -4.25 3.97
C ASN A 366 -6.18 -4.60 4.05
N HIS A 367 -5.58 -4.70 5.24
CA HIS A 367 -4.23 -5.22 5.40
C HIS A 367 -4.30 -6.74 5.35
N PHE A 368 -3.94 -7.32 4.21
CA PHE A 368 -3.78 -8.76 4.06
C PHE A 368 -2.31 -9.10 3.80
N THR A 369 -1.97 -10.34 4.16
CA THR A 369 -0.66 -10.90 3.91
C THR A 369 -0.77 -12.06 2.94
N THR A 370 0.24 -12.22 2.09
CA THR A 370 0.38 -13.40 1.22
C THR A 370 1.49 -14.28 1.79
N GLU A 371 1.22 -15.59 1.89
CA GLU A 371 2.22 -16.56 2.34
C GLU A 371 3.08 -17.02 1.18
N GLU A 372 4.39 -17.02 1.40
CA GLU A 372 5.38 -17.47 0.43
C GLU A 372 6.46 -18.31 1.11
N LYS A 373 7.14 -19.14 0.30
CA LYS A 373 8.27 -19.96 0.74
C LYS A 373 9.57 -19.38 0.21
N VAL A 374 10.52 -19.16 1.11
CA VAL A 374 11.85 -18.62 0.81
C VAL A 374 12.90 -19.67 1.14
N SER A 375 13.78 -19.98 0.20
CA SER A 375 14.92 -20.87 0.44
C SER A 375 16.09 -20.06 0.98
N LEU A 376 16.59 -20.42 2.17
CA LEU A 376 17.78 -19.82 2.78
C LEU A 376 18.94 -20.81 2.73
N PHE A 377 19.79 -20.67 1.72
CA PHE A 377 20.92 -21.57 1.46
C PHE A 377 21.84 -21.73 2.68
N GLN A 378 22.21 -20.62 3.34
CA GLN A 378 23.14 -20.61 4.46
C GLN A 378 22.70 -21.53 5.62
N PHE A 379 21.40 -21.73 5.79
CA PHE A 379 20.82 -22.57 6.84
C PHE A 379 20.36 -23.94 6.33
N LYS A 380 20.36 -24.13 5.00
CA LYS A 380 19.71 -25.26 4.31
C LYS A 380 18.26 -25.41 4.77
N GLU A 381 17.56 -24.28 4.83
CA GLU A 381 16.18 -24.20 5.30
C GLU A 381 15.26 -23.66 4.21
N ILE A 382 14.01 -24.10 4.24
CA ILE A 382 12.90 -23.37 3.63
C ILE A 382 12.12 -22.71 4.76
N CYS A 383 11.90 -21.41 4.62
CA CYS A 383 11.13 -20.61 5.55
C CYS A 383 9.81 -20.16 4.93
N THR A 384 8.75 -20.18 5.74
CA THR A 384 7.46 -19.56 5.42
C THR A 384 7.52 -18.09 5.85
N VAL A 385 7.23 -17.18 4.92
CA VAL A 385 7.14 -15.74 5.17
C VAL A 385 5.76 -15.22 4.84
N GLN A 386 5.30 -14.23 5.60
CA GLN A 386 4.07 -13.49 5.30
C GLN A 386 4.45 -12.11 4.78
N HIS A 387 4.23 -11.87 3.49
CA HIS A 387 4.46 -10.59 2.84
C HIS A 387 3.24 -9.69 3.02
N SER A 388 3.44 -8.49 3.59
CA SER A 388 2.40 -7.48 3.71
C SER A 388 2.29 -6.65 2.44
N VAL A 389 1.06 -6.56 1.92
CA VAL A 389 0.75 -5.72 0.75
C VAL A 389 0.69 -4.24 1.13
N SER A 390 0.33 -3.93 2.38
CA SER A 390 0.21 -2.57 2.91
C SER A 390 1.58 -1.93 3.17
N ASN A 391 1.63 -0.59 3.10
CA ASN A 391 2.77 0.20 3.58
C ASN A 391 2.62 0.59 5.07
N VAL A 392 1.44 0.39 5.65
CA VAL A 392 1.20 0.61 7.08
C VAL A 392 1.15 -0.74 7.77
N ILE A 393 2.13 -0.98 8.65
CA ILE A 393 2.32 -2.26 9.33
C ILE A 393 1.91 -2.10 10.80
N PRO A 394 0.83 -2.75 11.24
CA PRO A 394 0.38 -2.67 12.63
C PRO A 394 1.24 -3.54 13.56
N TRP A 395 1.33 -3.13 14.82
CA TRP A 395 1.94 -3.88 15.92
C TRP A 395 3.43 -4.19 15.71
N ILE A 396 4.12 -3.34 14.97
CA ILE A 396 5.54 -3.48 14.66
C ILE A 396 6.29 -2.22 15.03
N ASN A 397 7.50 -2.39 15.56
CA ASN A 397 8.50 -1.33 15.69
C ASN A 397 9.75 -1.68 14.86
N LEU A 398 10.36 -0.68 14.24
CA LEU A 398 11.65 -0.83 13.54
C LEU A 398 12.78 -0.42 14.48
N VAL A 399 13.71 -1.34 14.75
CA VAL A 399 14.74 -1.13 15.81
C VAL A 399 16.17 -1.13 15.31
N GLN A 400 16.46 -1.80 14.19
CA GLN A 400 17.82 -1.89 13.62
C GLN A 400 17.78 -1.67 12.12
N GLN A 401 18.82 -1.02 11.59
CA GLN A 401 18.99 -0.72 10.17
C GLN A 401 20.29 -1.34 9.65
N TYR A 402 20.18 -2.03 8.53
CA TYR A 402 21.30 -2.56 7.75
C TYR A 402 21.30 -1.92 6.37
N ALA A 403 22.45 -1.40 5.94
CA ALA A 403 22.63 -0.81 4.61
C ALA A 403 23.39 -1.77 3.68
N ASN A 404 23.40 -1.47 2.38
CA ASN A 404 24.07 -2.24 1.32
C ASN A 404 23.55 -3.68 1.14
N ILE A 405 22.29 -3.92 1.51
CA ILE A 405 21.63 -5.21 1.34
C ILE A 405 21.03 -5.29 -0.07
N SER A 406 21.66 -6.08 -0.93
CA SER A 406 21.32 -6.11 -2.36
C SER A 406 20.14 -7.02 -2.71
N PHE A 407 19.83 -8.01 -1.87
CA PHE A 407 18.73 -8.96 -2.08
C PHE A 407 17.89 -9.10 -0.81
N LEU A 408 16.58 -9.33 -0.98
CA LEU A 408 15.65 -9.54 0.12
C LEU A 408 16.04 -10.78 0.94
N ASN A 409 16.52 -11.83 0.27
CA ASN A 409 16.96 -13.05 0.94
C ASN A 409 18.09 -12.83 1.95
N ASP A 410 18.98 -11.87 1.71
CA ASP A 410 20.03 -11.51 2.66
C ASP A 410 19.42 -10.84 3.90
N CYS A 411 18.44 -9.96 3.71
CA CYS A 411 17.70 -9.31 4.79
C CYS A 411 16.95 -10.35 5.66
N ILE A 412 16.28 -11.32 5.04
CA ILE A 412 15.62 -12.43 5.74
C ILE A 412 16.64 -13.30 6.48
N SER A 413 17.81 -13.55 5.89
CA SER A 413 18.89 -14.32 6.53
C SER A 413 19.39 -13.62 7.80
N ILE A 414 19.58 -12.30 7.77
CA ILE A 414 19.91 -11.51 8.97
C ILE A 414 18.84 -11.71 10.05
N CYS A 415 17.57 -11.54 9.70
CA CYS A 415 16.46 -11.77 10.64
C CYS A 415 16.48 -13.20 11.20
N ARG A 416 16.72 -14.21 10.36
CA ARG A 416 16.76 -15.62 10.75
C ARG A 416 17.83 -15.92 11.79
N VAL A 417 19.00 -15.28 11.71
CA VAL A 417 20.09 -15.40 12.72
C VAL A 417 19.63 -14.88 14.07
N ILE A 418 19.07 -13.68 14.10
CA ILE A 418 18.75 -12.99 15.36
C ILE A 418 17.38 -13.40 15.93
N ARG A 419 16.54 -14.06 15.13
CA ARG A 419 15.23 -14.56 15.53
C ARG A 419 15.30 -15.54 16.70
N ASN A 420 16.34 -16.38 16.76
CA ASN A 420 16.51 -17.34 17.86
C ASN A 420 16.69 -16.64 19.23
N PHE A 421 17.06 -15.35 19.23
CA PHE A 421 17.18 -14.52 20.43
C PHE A 421 15.91 -13.70 20.72
N GLY A 422 14.82 -13.91 19.97
CA GLY A 422 13.58 -13.13 20.08
C GLY A 422 13.68 -11.71 19.51
N LEU A 423 14.73 -11.40 18.75
CA LEU A 423 15.06 -10.04 18.30
C LEU A 423 14.58 -9.73 16.88
N CYS A 424 13.89 -10.65 16.20
CA CYS A 424 13.27 -10.38 14.90
C CYS A 424 11.94 -11.12 14.74
N LEU A 425 10.91 -10.36 14.41
CA LEU A 425 9.61 -10.86 13.95
C LEU A 425 9.49 -10.77 12.42
N GLY A 426 10.07 -9.74 11.82
CA GLY A 426 10.03 -9.52 10.39
C GLY A 426 11.04 -8.50 9.90
N VAL A 427 11.02 -8.22 8.61
CA VAL A 427 11.94 -7.28 7.97
C VAL A 427 11.19 -6.28 7.10
N ALA A 428 11.61 -5.01 7.14
CA ALA A 428 11.23 -4.02 6.12
C ALA A 428 12.41 -3.82 5.16
N TYR A 429 12.25 -4.21 3.91
CA TYR A 429 13.31 -4.14 2.91
C TYR A 429 12.94 -3.18 1.78
N SER A 430 13.93 -2.44 1.28
CA SER A 430 13.84 -1.66 0.05
C SER A 430 14.97 -2.03 -0.90
N LYS A 431 14.58 -2.47 -2.10
CA LYS A 431 15.50 -2.78 -3.20
C LYS A 431 16.20 -1.54 -3.74
N GLU A 432 15.49 -0.41 -3.78
CA GLU A 432 15.99 0.88 -4.27
C GLU A 432 17.12 1.41 -3.39
N SER A 433 16.85 1.55 -2.09
CA SER A 433 17.84 2.10 -1.15
C SER A 433 18.85 1.07 -0.66
N LYS A 434 18.62 -0.23 -0.93
CA LYS A 434 19.40 -1.37 -0.42
C LYS A 434 19.47 -1.37 1.11
N VAL A 435 18.36 -0.98 1.75
CA VAL A 435 18.23 -0.89 3.21
C VAL A 435 17.27 -1.95 3.71
N CYS A 436 17.67 -2.62 4.80
CA CYS A 436 16.91 -3.62 5.52
C CYS A 436 16.73 -3.16 6.98
N PHE A 437 15.48 -3.07 7.45
CA PHE A 437 15.16 -2.84 8.85
C PHE A 437 14.66 -4.11 9.52
N ILE A 438 15.02 -4.28 10.79
CA ILE A 438 14.49 -5.36 11.63
C ILE A 438 13.23 -4.86 12.34
N GLY A 439 12.14 -5.60 12.10
CA GLY A 439 10.86 -5.43 12.77
C GLY A 439 10.76 -6.34 14.00
N VAL A 440 10.36 -5.76 15.12
CA VAL A 440 10.02 -6.46 16.37
C VAL A 440 8.56 -6.23 16.71
N LEU A 441 8.00 -7.06 17.58
CA LEU A 441 6.63 -6.90 18.06
C LEU A 441 6.51 -5.58 18.83
N GLY A 442 5.58 -4.74 18.41
CA GLY A 442 5.15 -3.53 19.11
C GLY A 442 3.90 -3.76 19.95
N ASN A 443 3.45 -2.68 20.60
CA ASN A 443 2.19 -2.63 21.32
C ASN A 443 1.01 -2.46 20.36
N ASN A 444 -0.22 -2.53 20.89
CA ASN A 444 -1.44 -2.44 20.11
C ASN A 444 -1.58 -1.12 19.33
N ASP A 445 -1.00 -0.03 19.82
CA ASP A 445 -1.05 1.29 19.20
C ASP A 445 0.13 1.58 18.26
N ASP A 446 1.14 0.70 18.22
CA ASP A 446 2.33 0.90 17.40
C ASP A 446 2.02 0.58 15.94
N GLU A 447 2.39 1.50 15.05
CA GLU A 447 2.24 1.35 13.61
C GLU A 447 3.44 1.98 12.91
N VAL A 448 3.94 1.30 11.88
CA VAL A 448 5.03 1.81 11.05
C VAL A 448 4.48 2.21 9.69
N TYR A 449 4.75 3.45 9.29
CA TYR A 449 4.48 3.97 7.96
C TYR A 449 5.75 3.81 7.12
N LEU A 450 5.73 2.83 6.23
CA LEU A 450 6.81 2.58 5.29
C LEU A 450 6.69 3.52 4.08
N ASN A 451 7.82 4.08 3.65
CA ASN A 451 7.88 4.87 2.42
C ASN A 451 7.55 3.99 1.20
N GLU A 452 7.11 4.64 0.12
CA GLU A 452 6.91 3.96 -1.17
C GLU A 452 8.21 3.23 -1.58
N GLY A 453 8.11 1.94 -1.90
CA GLY A 453 9.23 1.07 -2.27
C GLY A 453 9.71 0.11 -1.17
N TYR A 454 9.36 0.34 0.10
CA TYR A 454 9.57 -0.64 1.15
C TYR A 454 8.44 -1.68 1.18
N HIS A 455 8.78 -2.91 1.52
CA HIS A 455 7.81 -3.96 1.84
C HIS A 455 8.18 -4.64 3.15
N PHE A 456 7.18 -5.19 3.83
CA PHE A 456 7.37 -5.86 5.10
C PHE A 456 7.08 -7.34 4.98
N LEU A 457 7.98 -8.18 5.52
CA LEU A 457 7.81 -9.63 5.59
C LEU A 457 7.94 -10.09 7.03
N THR A 458 6.94 -10.81 7.53
CA THR A 458 7.03 -11.54 8.81
C THR A 458 7.61 -12.92 8.58
N LEU A 459 8.60 -13.31 9.37
CA LEU A 459 9.21 -14.65 9.31
C LEU A 459 8.44 -15.60 10.24
N LYS A 460 7.75 -16.62 9.70
CA LYS A 460 6.84 -17.49 10.48
C LYS A 460 7.48 -18.76 10.99
N ASP A 461 7.97 -19.61 10.12
CA ASP A 461 8.58 -20.89 10.48
C ASP A 461 9.64 -21.25 9.45
N CYS A 462 10.62 -22.05 9.87
CA CYS A 462 11.67 -22.53 9.00
C CYS A 462 11.88 -24.02 9.29
N SER A 463 12.08 -24.79 8.23
CA SER A 463 12.33 -26.23 8.30
C SER A 463 13.53 -26.60 7.47
N LYS A 464 14.31 -27.59 7.93
CA LYS A 464 15.45 -28.13 7.18
C LYS A 464 15.01 -28.71 5.84
N ASP A 465 15.77 -28.39 4.79
CA ASP A 465 15.49 -28.78 3.41
C ASP A 465 16.69 -29.53 2.82
N ARG A 466 16.56 -30.86 2.79
CA ARG A 466 17.48 -31.81 2.14
C ARG A 466 18.96 -31.59 2.46
N GLU A 467 19.28 -31.38 3.73
CA GLU A 467 20.63 -31.01 4.18
C GLU A 467 21.74 -31.94 3.70
N ASN A 468 21.45 -33.24 3.66
CA ASN A 468 22.38 -34.28 3.20
C ASN A 468 22.61 -34.22 1.68
N GLU A 469 21.57 -33.92 0.89
CA GLU A 469 21.69 -33.80 -0.57
C GLU A 469 22.48 -32.53 -0.95
N ARG A 470 22.43 -31.52 -0.09
CA ARG A 470 23.10 -30.22 -0.22
C ARG A 470 24.41 -30.13 0.58
N ALA A 471 24.91 -31.25 1.09
CA ALA A 471 26.11 -31.27 1.95
C ALA A 471 27.36 -30.76 1.22
N ASP A 472 27.54 -31.23 -0.02
CA ASP A 472 28.75 -31.02 -0.81
C ASP A 472 28.57 -30.00 -1.95
N ASN A 473 27.40 -29.36 -2.05
CA ASN A 473 27.11 -28.36 -3.07
C ASN A 473 28.01 -27.13 -2.89
N ASP A 474 28.39 -26.52 -4.00
CA ASP A 474 29.13 -25.25 -3.97
C ASP A 474 28.21 -24.09 -3.57
N GLN A 475 28.78 -22.91 -3.34
CA GLN A 475 27.98 -21.70 -3.09
C GLN A 475 27.06 -21.40 -4.29
N PRO A 476 25.82 -20.94 -4.07
CA PRO A 476 24.91 -20.63 -5.16
C PRO A 476 25.43 -19.53 -6.06
N GLU A 477 25.16 -19.66 -7.35
CA GLU A 477 25.57 -18.72 -8.38
C GLU A 477 24.45 -17.73 -8.70
N LEU A 478 24.81 -16.47 -9.00
CA LEU A 478 23.87 -15.47 -9.49
C LEU A 478 23.82 -15.50 -11.01
N HIS A 479 22.64 -15.80 -11.56
CA HIS A 479 22.37 -15.76 -12.99
C HIS A 479 21.50 -14.55 -13.33
N VAL A 480 22.05 -13.62 -14.11
CA VAL A 480 21.25 -12.55 -14.73
C VAL A 480 20.48 -13.18 -15.88
N LEU A 481 19.15 -13.00 -15.92
CA LEU A 481 18.25 -13.49 -16.96
C LEU A 481 17.74 -12.29 -17.79
N PRO A 482 18.45 -11.87 -18.85
CA PRO A 482 18.17 -10.60 -19.53
C PRO A 482 16.76 -10.53 -20.14
N PHE A 483 16.25 -11.67 -20.62
CA PHE A 483 14.90 -11.75 -21.20
C PHE A 483 13.80 -11.41 -20.19
N LEU A 484 13.98 -11.87 -18.94
CA LEU A 484 13.06 -11.60 -17.84
C LEU A 484 13.42 -10.32 -17.09
N ASP A 485 14.61 -9.76 -17.31
CA ASP A 485 15.18 -8.64 -16.54
C ASP A 485 15.11 -8.91 -15.03
N GLU A 486 15.53 -10.13 -14.68
CA GLU A 486 15.57 -10.68 -13.32
C GLU A 486 16.96 -11.26 -13.05
N VAL A 487 17.35 -11.33 -11.78
CA VAL A 487 18.54 -12.03 -11.31
C VAL A 487 18.08 -13.16 -10.40
N CYS A 488 18.51 -14.38 -10.70
CA CYS A 488 18.17 -15.56 -9.92
C CYS A 488 19.41 -16.10 -9.20
N GLN A 489 19.25 -16.49 -7.94
CA GLN A 489 20.24 -17.29 -7.23
C GLN A 489 19.95 -18.77 -7.45
N VAL A 490 20.95 -19.51 -7.94
CA VAL A 490 20.82 -20.89 -8.40
C VAL A 490 21.78 -21.78 -7.64
N GLU A 491 21.27 -22.88 -7.08
CA GLU A 491 22.07 -23.91 -6.43
C GLU A 491 22.25 -25.13 -7.34
N LEU A 492 23.51 -25.52 -7.56
CA LEU A 492 23.87 -26.68 -8.37
C LEU A 492 24.08 -27.91 -7.50
N TYR A 493 23.32 -28.97 -7.75
CA TYR A 493 23.41 -30.20 -6.97
C TYR A 493 24.52 -31.13 -7.46
N LYS A 494 25.37 -31.62 -6.54
CA LYS A 494 26.44 -32.59 -6.87
C LYS A 494 26.04 -34.07 -6.70
N THR A 495 25.09 -34.35 -5.81
CA THR A 495 24.59 -35.73 -5.59
C THR A 495 23.78 -36.25 -6.78
N SER A 496 23.95 -37.53 -7.10
CA SER A 496 23.16 -38.20 -8.13
C SER A 496 21.74 -38.58 -7.67
N PHE A 497 21.51 -38.57 -6.36
CA PHE A 497 20.27 -39.00 -5.75
C PHE A 497 19.53 -37.81 -5.13
N LEU A 498 18.38 -37.47 -5.72
CA LEU A 498 17.59 -36.29 -5.34
C LEU A 498 16.18 -36.71 -4.97
N SER A 499 15.62 -36.14 -3.91
CA SER A 499 14.28 -36.51 -3.43
C SER A 499 13.25 -35.37 -3.53
N GLY A 500 11.97 -35.72 -3.71
CA GLY A 500 10.87 -34.76 -3.65
C GLY A 500 10.80 -33.80 -4.85
N TRP A 501 11.08 -34.30 -6.06
CA TRP A 501 10.98 -33.55 -7.31
C TRP A 501 10.03 -34.26 -8.28
N SER A 502 9.23 -33.47 -9.02
CA SER A 502 8.34 -33.94 -10.07
C SER A 502 8.63 -33.20 -11.36
N VAL A 503 8.63 -33.91 -12.50
CA VAL A 503 8.80 -33.28 -13.81
C VAL A 503 7.48 -32.65 -14.24
N ILE A 504 7.53 -31.36 -14.56
CA ILE A 504 6.41 -30.59 -15.12
C ILE A 504 6.34 -30.84 -16.64
N ILE A 505 7.46 -30.59 -17.33
CA ILE A 505 7.55 -30.66 -18.79
C ILE A 505 9.00 -30.88 -19.24
N GLU A 506 9.18 -31.49 -20.41
CA GLU A 506 10.43 -31.58 -21.16
C GLU A 506 10.40 -30.60 -22.34
N ILE A 507 11.42 -29.76 -22.45
CA ILE A 507 11.65 -28.84 -23.56
C ILE A 507 12.88 -29.32 -24.32
N ARG A 508 12.68 -29.71 -25.58
CA ARG A 508 13.76 -30.19 -26.46
C ARG A 508 14.41 -29.04 -27.22
N ASN A 509 15.61 -29.31 -27.74
CA ASN A 509 16.41 -28.37 -28.53
C ASN A 509 16.87 -27.12 -27.74
N ILE A 510 17.00 -27.24 -26.42
CA ILE A 510 17.57 -26.19 -25.58
C ILE A 510 19.09 -26.28 -25.64
N VAL A 511 19.74 -25.22 -26.09
CA VAL A 511 21.18 -25.27 -26.37
C VAL A 511 22.00 -24.98 -25.12
N THR A 512 21.50 -24.11 -24.24
CA THR A 512 22.27 -23.60 -23.10
C THR A 512 21.57 -23.82 -21.76
N LEU A 513 22.37 -23.96 -20.70
CA LEU A 513 21.86 -24.00 -19.32
C LEU A 513 21.07 -22.71 -18.99
N GLN A 514 21.57 -21.57 -19.46
CA GLN A 514 20.96 -20.25 -19.27
C GLN A 514 19.54 -20.18 -19.86
N GLU A 515 19.35 -20.74 -21.05
CA GLU A 515 18.04 -20.84 -21.69
C GLU A 515 17.10 -21.75 -20.90
N CYS A 516 17.60 -22.86 -20.35
CA CYS A 516 16.83 -23.75 -19.48
C CYS A 516 16.41 -23.07 -18.17
N LEU A 517 17.33 -22.35 -17.52
CA LEU A 517 17.06 -21.54 -16.32
C LEU A 517 16.01 -20.47 -16.60
N THR A 518 16.14 -19.76 -17.73
CA THR A 518 15.17 -18.74 -18.16
C THR A 518 13.78 -19.32 -18.32
N ASN A 519 13.65 -20.50 -18.94
CA ASN A 519 12.37 -21.19 -19.10
C ASN A 519 11.74 -21.56 -17.75
N CYS A 520 12.52 -22.04 -16.77
CA CYS A 520 11.97 -22.32 -15.42
C CYS A 520 11.56 -21.04 -14.69
N ALA A 521 12.44 -20.03 -14.65
CA ALA A 521 12.18 -18.75 -14.01
C ALA A 521 10.90 -18.10 -14.53
N ALA A 522 10.69 -18.15 -15.85
CA ALA A 522 9.54 -17.60 -16.52
C ALA A 522 8.19 -18.18 -16.05
N VAL A 523 8.20 -19.42 -15.53
CA VAL A 523 7.01 -20.15 -15.09
C VAL A 523 7.07 -20.55 -13.62
N MET A 524 7.97 -19.94 -12.83
CA MET A 524 8.16 -20.25 -11.41
C MET A 524 6.86 -20.15 -10.59
N HIS A 525 6.09 -19.07 -10.76
CA HIS A 525 4.78 -18.97 -10.09
C HIS A 525 3.68 -19.68 -10.87
N GLY A 526 3.78 -19.70 -12.20
CA GLY A 526 2.71 -20.20 -13.05
C GLY A 526 2.57 -21.72 -13.02
N MET A 527 3.68 -22.44 -13.05
CA MET A 527 3.71 -23.90 -13.01
C MET A 527 4.46 -24.42 -11.79
N LYS A 528 4.73 -23.56 -10.79
CA LYS A 528 5.48 -23.92 -9.57
C LYS A 528 6.87 -24.50 -9.88
N CYS A 529 7.47 -24.11 -11.01
CA CYS A 529 8.83 -24.53 -11.36
C CYS A 529 9.79 -24.02 -10.29
N SER A 530 10.63 -24.91 -9.79
CA SER A 530 11.59 -24.63 -8.72
C SER A 530 12.98 -25.17 -9.05
N ALA A 531 13.10 -26.08 -10.02
CA ALA A 531 14.37 -26.63 -10.45
C ALA A 531 14.35 -27.01 -11.93
N ILE A 532 15.54 -27.20 -12.48
CA ILE A 532 15.77 -27.71 -13.83
C ILE A 532 16.66 -28.95 -13.80
N TYR A 533 16.45 -29.80 -14.79
CA TYR A 533 17.36 -30.88 -15.14
C TYR A 533 17.74 -30.76 -16.61
N PHE A 534 19.02 -30.49 -16.90
CA PHE A 534 19.52 -30.23 -18.25
C PHE A 534 20.47 -31.34 -18.70
N ILE A 535 20.12 -32.00 -19.81
CA ILE A 535 20.87 -33.12 -20.38
C ILE A 535 20.64 -33.23 -21.90
N HIS A 536 21.70 -33.46 -22.68
CA HIS A 536 21.61 -33.72 -24.14
C HIS A 536 20.65 -32.78 -24.90
N HIS A 537 20.81 -31.47 -24.73
CA HIS A 537 19.92 -30.45 -25.32
C HIS A 537 18.43 -30.55 -24.94
N SER A 538 18.14 -31.21 -23.83
CA SER A 538 16.80 -31.33 -23.26
C SER A 538 16.78 -30.69 -21.88
N CYS A 539 15.81 -29.82 -21.67
CA CYS A 539 15.57 -29.11 -20.42
C CYS A 539 14.29 -29.64 -19.79
N PHE A 540 14.39 -30.28 -18.64
CA PHE A 540 13.25 -30.70 -17.85
C PHE A 540 13.00 -29.65 -16.78
N LEU A 541 11.77 -29.14 -16.71
CA LEU A 541 11.32 -28.24 -15.65
C LEU A 541 10.73 -29.07 -14.53
N LEU A 542 11.06 -28.76 -13.27
CA LEU A 542 10.63 -29.54 -12.12
C LEU A 542 9.97 -28.67 -11.05
N GLU A 543 8.92 -29.20 -10.43
CA GLU A 543 8.30 -28.65 -9.23
C GLU A 543 8.73 -29.40 -7.97
N ARG A 544 8.68 -28.70 -6.84
CA ARG A 544 8.93 -29.28 -5.53
C ARG A 544 7.70 -30.05 -5.05
N MET A 545 7.89 -31.27 -4.57
CA MET A 545 6.80 -32.08 -4.01
C MET A 545 6.70 -31.92 -2.49
N ALA A 546 5.49 -32.04 -1.95
CA ALA A 546 5.25 -32.05 -0.49
C ALA A 546 5.82 -33.30 0.21
N HIS A 547 6.07 -34.39 -0.52
CA HIS A 547 6.57 -35.65 0.03
C HIS A 547 7.85 -36.11 -0.68
N PHE A 548 8.88 -36.45 0.09
CA PHE A 548 10.19 -36.93 -0.40
C PHE A 548 10.19 -38.38 -0.92
N LYS A 549 9.02 -38.97 -1.19
CA LYS A 549 8.93 -40.37 -1.63
C LYS A 549 9.43 -40.57 -3.06
N ASN A 550 9.29 -39.55 -3.91
CA ASN A 550 9.79 -39.61 -5.28
C ASN A 550 11.30 -39.43 -5.31
N ARG A 551 11.96 -40.32 -6.04
CA ARG A 551 13.41 -40.37 -6.22
C ARG A 551 13.73 -39.97 -7.65
N PHE A 552 14.57 -38.97 -7.82
CA PHE A 552 15.06 -38.48 -9.09
C PHE A 552 16.55 -38.83 -9.21
N PHE A 553 16.93 -39.46 -10.33
CA PHE A 553 18.30 -39.92 -10.56
C PHE A 553 18.97 -39.04 -11.60
N ARG A 554 20.01 -38.31 -11.19
CA ARG A 554 20.81 -37.47 -12.06
C ARG A 554 21.92 -38.30 -12.74
N GLN A 555 22.08 -38.13 -14.05
CA GLN A 555 23.21 -38.69 -14.78
C GLN A 555 24.50 -37.88 -14.55
N LYS A 556 25.67 -38.51 -14.73
CA LYS A 556 26.96 -37.84 -14.49
C LYS A 556 27.21 -36.64 -15.42
N ALA A 557 26.84 -36.74 -16.70
CA ALA A 557 27.02 -35.68 -17.71
C ALA A 557 25.82 -34.71 -17.80
N SER A 558 25.12 -34.49 -16.69
CA SER A 558 23.92 -33.65 -16.66
C SER A 558 23.93 -32.71 -15.47
N VAL A 559 23.19 -31.60 -15.62
CA VAL A 559 23.10 -30.54 -14.62
C VAL A 559 21.74 -30.60 -13.95
N PHE A 560 21.72 -30.59 -12.63
CA PHE A 560 20.50 -30.35 -11.84
C PHE A 560 20.71 -29.05 -11.06
N ALA A 561 19.81 -28.09 -11.27
CA ALA A 561 19.92 -26.78 -10.67
C ALA A 561 18.59 -26.36 -10.05
N GLU A 562 18.62 -25.88 -8.82
CA GLU A 562 17.47 -25.34 -8.11
C GLU A 562 17.51 -23.82 -8.14
N LEU A 563 16.39 -23.18 -8.52
CA LEU A 563 16.24 -21.73 -8.44
C LEU A 563 15.79 -21.40 -7.01
N LEU A 564 16.69 -20.85 -6.20
CA LEU A 564 16.43 -20.55 -4.79
C LEU A 564 15.52 -19.33 -4.64
N PHE A 565 15.81 -18.28 -5.41
CA PHE A 565 14.98 -17.09 -5.54
C PHE A 565 15.33 -16.36 -6.84
N CYS A 566 14.40 -15.52 -7.30
CA CYS A 566 14.63 -14.55 -8.37
C CYS A 566 14.12 -13.19 -7.92
N GLU A 567 14.81 -12.13 -8.31
CA GLU A 567 14.38 -10.75 -8.05
C GLU A 567 14.55 -9.90 -9.31
N PRO A 568 13.73 -8.84 -9.50
CA PRO A 568 13.92 -7.90 -10.59
C PRO A 568 15.29 -7.24 -10.56
N ASN A 569 15.86 -7.02 -11.74
CA ASN A 569 17.11 -6.29 -11.87
C ASN A 569 16.91 -4.79 -11.58
N ILE A 570 17.95 -4.13 -11.09
CA ILE A 570 17.98 -2.65 -10.98
C ILE A 570 18.63 -2.14 -12.26
N ARG A 571 17.88 -1.37 -13.06
CA ARG A 571 18.40 -0.72 -14.27
C ARG A 571 19.06 0.61 -13.96
#